data_AF-M1B9L6-F1
#
_entry.id   AF-M1B9L6-F1
#
_cell.length_a   1.000
_cell.length_b   1.000
_cell.length_c   1.000
_cell.angle_alpha   90.00
_cell.angle_beta   90.00
_cell.angle_gamma   90.00
#
_symmetry.space_group_name_H-M   'P 1'
#
loop_
_entity.id
_entity.type
_entity.pdbx_description
1 polymer ?
#
loop_
_entity_poly.entity_id
_entity_poly.type
_entity_poly.pdbx_seq_one_letter_code
_entity_poly.pdbx_strand_id
1 'polypeptide(L)'
;MVELDESKFDMHLKLWALRIPREHCKAAMKILDGHLFDRPRVKPITEDPTNEKTRYMIFSEKVKTPDLSDIPAQKLAELKGLCQFEVAPYSLSLGYSYWSAGQP
;
A
#
# COMPACT_ATOMS: atom_id res chain seq x y z
N MET A 1 -33.79 -16.55 -3.13
CA MET A 1 -32.32 -16.54 -3.08
C MET A 1 -31.92 -15.08 -3.11
N VAL A 2 -31.25 -14.57 -2.08
CA VAL A 2 -30.73 -13.20 -2.11
C VAL A 2 -29.42 -13.29 -2.89
N GLU A 3 -29.48 -12.96 -4.18
CA GLU A 3 -28.31 -12.73 -5.01
C GLU A 3 -27.64 -11.47 -4.47
N LEU A 4 -26.64 -11.65 -3.60
CA LEU A 4 -25.79 -10.56 -3.14
C LEU A 4 -25.09 -10.03 -4.39
N ASP A 5 -25.52 -8.84 -4.83
CA ASP A 5 -24.96 -8.10 -5.96
C ASP A 5 -23.46 -7.86 -5.71
N GLU A 6 -22.61 -8.79 -6.17
CA GLU A 6 -21.16 -8.79 -5.94
C GLU A 6 -20.51 -7.50 -6.48
N SER A 7 -21.15 -6.87 -7.48
CA SER A 7 -20.74 -5.59 -8.07
C SER A 7 -20.90 -4.39 -7.13
N LYS A 8 -21.64 -4.48 -6.02
CA LYS A 8 -21.74 -3.38 -5.03
C LYS A 8 -20.55 -3.33 -4.06
N PHE A 9 -19.73 -4.38 -4.03
CA PHE A 9 -18.63 -4.51 -3.07
C PHE A 9 -17.25 -4.36 -3.70
N ASP A 10 -17.18 -4.03 -4.99
CA ASP A 10 -15.92 -3.81 -5.67
C ASP A 10 -15.45 -2.35 -5.47
N MET A 11 -14.60 -2.17 -4.44
CA MET A 11 -14.01 -0.88 -4.11
C MET A 11 -12.61 -0.78 -4.70
N HIS A 12 -12.52 -0.09 -5.84
CA HIS A 12 -11.25 0.26 -6.47
C HIS A 12 -10.63 1.49 -5.81
N LEU A 13 -9.59 1.27 -5.01
CA LEU A 13 -8.79 2.33 -4.41
C LEU A 13 -7.60 2.66 -5.30
N LYS A 14 -7.62 3.87 -5.87
CA LYS A 14 -6.45 4.45 -6.55
C LYS A 14 -5.52 5.04 -5.48
N LEU A 15 -4.46 4.32 -5.20
CA LEU A 15 -3.46 4.63 -4.19
C LEU A 15 -2.10 4.84 -4.87
N TRP A 16 -1.12 5.14 -4.05
CA TRP A 16 0.28 5.15 -4.45
C TRP A 16 1.00 4.03 -3.70
N ALA A 17 2.02 3.48 -4.34
CA ALA A 17 2.94 2.54 -3.72
C ALA A 17 4.37 3.05 -3.84
N LEU A 18 5.15 2.77 -2.81
CA LEU A 18 6.57 3.03 -2.78
C LEU A 18 7.33 1.76 -3.16
N ARG A 19 8.16 1.85 -4.20
CA ARG A 19 9.10 0.82 -4.57
C ARG A 19 10.37 0.96 -3.76
N ILE A 20 10.70 -0.05 -2.96
CA ILE A 20 11.93 -0.08 -2.15
C ILE A 20 12.55 -1.48 -2.16
N PRO A 21 13.89 -1.62 -2.02
CA PRO A 21 14.52 -2.92 -1.83
C PRO A 21 14.00 -3.65 -0.59
N ARG A 22 13.81 -4.97 -0.72
CA ARG A 22 13.24 -5.85 0.33
C ARG A 22 14.04 -5.80 1.64
N GLU A 23 15.35 -5.57 1.52
CA GLU A 23 16.29 -5.43 2.63
C GLU A 23 15.98 -4.22 3.51
N HIS A 24 15.42 -3.15 2.92
CA HIS A 24 15.15 -1.89 3.59
C HIS A 24 13.66 -1.72 3.94
N CYS A 25 12.79 -2.66 3.53
CA CYS A 25 11.36 -2.64 3.84
C CYS A 25 11.06 -2.48 5.33
N LYS A 26 11.80 -3.17 6.20
CA LYS A 26 11.52 -3.14 7.65
C LYS A 26 11.80 -1.77 8.27
N ALA A 27 12.85 -1.09 7.79
CA ALA A 27 13.20 0.25 8.23
C ALA A 27 12.25 1.28 7.62
N ALA A 28 11.97 1.19 6.31
CA ALA A 28 10.98 2.03 5.65
C ALA A 28 9.58 1.90 6.25
N MET A 29 9.17 0.69 6.66
CA MET A 29 7.89 0.47 7.34
C MET A 29 7.81 1.22 8.66
N LYS A 30 8.89 1.25 9.45
CA LYS A 30 8.95 2.03 10.69
C LYS A 30 8.92 3.53 10.44
N ILE A 31 9.64 3.99 9.42
CA ILE A 31 9.67 5.41 9.04
C ILE A 31 8.27 5.87 8.60
N LEU A 32 7.61 5.06 7.75
CA LEU A 32 6.29 5.33 7.17
C LEU A 32 5.14 4.83 8.04
N ASP A 33 5.42 4.44 9.28
CA ASP A 33 4.41 3.96 10.23
C ASP A 33 3.30 5.01 10.39
N GLY A 34 2.05 4.56 10.30
CA GLY A 34 0.84 5.40 10.29
C GLY A 34 0.47 6.05 8.95
N HIS A 35 1.29 5.95 7.90
CA HIS A 35 0.97 6.43 6.55
C HIS A 35 0.75 5.30 5.54
N LEU A 36 1.18 4.08 5.86
CA LEU A 36 0.97 2.89 5.04
C LEU A 36 -0.47 2.39 5.14
N PHE A 37 -0.85 1.54 4.20
CA PHE A 37 -2.17 0.94 4.16
C PHE A 37 -2.38 -0.03 5.34
N ASP A 38 -3.10 0.43 6.36
CA ASP A 38 -3.40 -0.33 7.57
C ASP A 38 -4.88 -0.70 7.59
N ARG A 39 -5.30 -1.63 6.73
CA ARG A 39 -6.63 -2.23 6.80
C ARG A 39 -6.51 -3.72 7.15
N PRO A 40 -7.41 -4.24 7.98
CA PRO A 40 -7.41 -5.66 8.32
C PRO A 40 -7.51 -6.49 7.03
N ARG A 41 -6.72 -7.57 6.91
CA ARG A 41 -6.67 -8.49 5.75
C ARG A 41 -5.91 -8.00 4.51
N VAL A 42 -5.47 -6.75 4.44
CA VAL A 42 -4.59 -6.28 3.35
C VAL A 42 -3.21 -6.00 3.90
N LYS A 43 -2.19 -6.54 3.23
CA LYS A 43 -0.80 -6.26 3.60
C LYS A 43 -0.40 -4.90 3.04
N PRO A 44 0.20 -4.00 3.85
CA PRO A 44 0.77 -2.75 3.34
C PRO A 44 1.96 -2.99 2.42
N ILE A 45 2.55 -4.17 2.41
CA ILE A 45 3.72 -4.51 1.60
C ILE A 45 3.35 -5.67 0.69
N THR A 46 3.53 -5.46 -0.61
CA THR A 46 3.34 -6.47 -1.65
C THR A 46 4.61 -6.68 -2.46
N GLU A 47 4.66 -7.79 -3.19
CA GLU A 47 5.79 -8.13 -4.04
C GLU A 47 5.80 -7.25 -5.29
N ASP A 48 7.00 -6.86 -5.70
CA ASP A 48 7.17 -6.11 -6.95
C ASP A 48 7.23 -7.10 -8.12
N PRO A 49 6.28 -7.05 -9.08
CA PRO A 49 6.22 -7.97 -10.22
C PRO A 49 7.31 -7.69 -11.25
N THR A 50 7.94 -6.52 -11.19
CA THR A 50 9.00 -6.12 -12.11
C THR A 50 10.38 -6.54 -11.61
N ASN A 51 10.55 -6.74 -10.30
CA ASN A 51 11.82 -7.10 -9.66
C ASN A 51 11.61 -7.71 -8.26
N GLU A 52 11.93 -9.00 -8.13
CA GLU A 52 11.84 -9.78 -6.89
C GLU A 52 12.65 -9.22 -5.71
N LYS A 53 13.68 -8.41 -5.98
CA LYS A 53 14.52 -7.78 -4.95
C LYS A 53 13.87 -6.55 -4.34
N THR A 54 12.82 -6.03 -4.96
CA THR A 54 12.06 -4.89 -4.48
C THR A 54 10.67 -5.32 -4.01
N ARG A 55 10.05 -4.44 -3.24
CA ARG A 55 8.68 -4.59 -2.74
C ARG A 55 7.97 -3.26 -2.91
N TYR A 56 6.67 -3.34 -3.10
CA TYR A 56 5.78 -2.20 -3.11
C TYR A 56 5.18 -2.01 -1.72
N MET A 57 5.40 -0.84 -1.14
CA MET A 57 4.75 -0.42 0.08
C MET A 57 3.57 0.48 -0.26
N ILE A 58 2.37 -0.05 -0.09
CA ILE A 58 1.11 0.62 -0.42
C ILE A 58 0.84 1.69 0.62
N PHE A 59 0.65 2.92 0.19
CA PHE A 59 0.26 4.03 1.04
C PHE A 59 -1.24 3.98 1.37
N SER A 60 -1.60 4.58 2.49
CA SER A 60 -3.00 4.82 2.86
C SER A 60 -3.66 5.81 1.91
N GLU A 61 -5.00 5.80 1.89
CA GLU A 61 -5.84 6.73 1.09
C GLU A 61 -5.61 8.21 1.40
N LYS A 62 -4.90 8.51 2.49
CA LYS A 62 -4.48 9.86 2.85
C LYS A 62 -3.46 10.40 1.85
N VAL A 63 -2.56 9.55 1.37
CA VAL A 63 -1.51 9.94 0.42
C VAL A 63 -2.06 9.88 -0.99
N LYS A 64 -2.49 11.03 -1.51
CA LYS A 64 -3.06 11.12 -2.87
C LYS A 64 -2.08 11.72 -3.88
N THR A 65 -1.01 12.34 -3.40
CA THR A 65 -0.02 13.02 -4.24
C THR A 65 1.24 12.18 -4.45
N PRO A 66 1.79 12.12 -5.68
CA PRO A 66 3.05 11.42 -5.96
C PRO A 66 4.26 12.03 -5.24
N ASP A 67 4.21 13.33 -4.94
CA ASP A 67 5.24 14.04 -4.16
C ASP A 67 5.27 13.67 -2.67
N LEU A 68 4.38 12.80 -2.23
CA LEU A 68 4.26 12.37 -0.83
C LEU A 68 4.10 13.56 0.13
N SER A 69 3.50 14.67 -0.31
CA SER A 69 3.35 15.89 0.49
C SER A 69 2.51 15.67 1.76
N ASP A 70 1.66 14.64 1.78
CA ASP A 70 0.93 14.15 2.96
C ASP A 70 1.83 13.51 4.03
N ILE A 71 3.09 13.19 3.70
CA ILE A 71 4.05 12.56 4.59
C ILE A 71 5.02 13.63 5.13
N PRO A 72 5.31 13.64 6.44
CA PRO A 72 6.28 14.56 7.03
C PRO A 72 7.63 14.53 6.30
N ALA A 73 8.16 15.72 5.98
CA ALA A 73 9.45 15.86 5.31
C ALA A 73 10.59 15.14 6.05
N GLN A 74 10.53 15.06 7.39
CA GLN A 74 11.48 14.29 8.20
C GLN A 74 11.47 12.80 7.83
N LYS A 75 10.29 12.17 7.77
CA LYS A 75 10.14 10.76 7.37
C LYS A 75 10.64 10.55 5.95
N LEU A 76 10.31 11.44 5.03
CA LEU A 76 10.80 11.38 3.65
C LEU A 76 12.32 11.53 3.56
N ALA A 77 12.91 12.43 4.35
CA ALA A 77 14.36 12.62 4.39
C ALA A 77 15.07 11.37 4.93
N GLU A 78 14.56 10.77 6.02
CA GLU A 78 15.10 9.50 6.54
C GLU A 78 14.97 8.37 5.52
N LEU A 79 13.83 8.27 4.84
CA LEU A 79 13.60 7.28 3.80
C LEU A 79 14.58 7.46 2.63
N LYS A 80 14.85 8.71 2.21
CA LYS A 80 15.79 9.04 1.12
C LYS A 80 17.23 8.78 1.52
N GLY A 81 17.56 8.99 2.79
CA GLY A 81 18.87 8.66 3.36
C GLY A 81 19.08 7.15 3.49
N LEU A 82 18.01 6.39 3.68
CA LEU A 82 18.05 4.93 3.81
C LEU A 82 18.24 4.25 2.45
N CYS A 83 17.46 4.61 1.42
CA CYS A 83 17.56 3.99 0.10
C CYS A 83 17.03 4.90 -1.02
N GLN A 84 17.38 4.57 -2.27
CA GLN A 84 16.62 5.06 -3.43
C GLN A 84 15.27 4.34 -3.49
N PHE A 85 14.22 5.14 -3.60
CA PHE A 85 12.86 4.66 -3.75
C PHE A 85 12.17 5.37 -4.91
N GLU A 86 11.14 4.75 -5.42
CA GLU A 86 10.32 5.30 -6.51
C GLU A 86 8.84 5.22 -6.12
N VAL A 87 8.08 6.27 -6.42
CA VAL A 87 6.65 6.30 -6.16
C VAL A 87 5.92 5.90 -7.44
N ALA A 88 5.17 4.81 -7.38
CA ALA A 88 4.42 4.26 -8.49
C ALA A 88 2.91 4.29 -8.20
N PRO A 89 2.05 4.55 -9.19
CA PRO A 89 0.61 4.47 -9.01
C PRO A 89 0.21 3.01 -8.75
N TYR A 90 -0.63 2.79 -7.74
CA TYR A 90 -1.08 1.46 -7.33
C TYR A 90 -2.60 1.42 -7.19
N SER A 91 -3.24 0.51 -7.92
CA SER A 91 -4.69 0.32 -7.82
C SER A 91 -4.97 -0.92 -6.99
N LEU A 92 -5.58 -0.73 -5.82
CA LEU A 92 -6.01 -1.82 -4.95
C LEU A 92 -7.50 -2.08 -5.18
N SER A 93 -7.83 -3.23 -5.75
CA SER A 93 -9.21 -3.70 -5.85
C SER A 93 -9.58 -4.47 -4.58
N LEU A 94 -10.42 -3.88 -3.73
CA LEU A 94 -11.03 -4.56 -2.58
C LEU A 94 -12.36 -5.15 -3.05
N GLY A 95 -12.34 -6.43 -3.46
CA GLY A 95 -13.53 -7.15 -3.92
C GLY A 95 -14.24 -7.95 -2.81
N TYR A 96 -15.27 -8.71 -3.21
CA TYR A 96 -16.10 -9.54 -2.31
C TYR A 96 -15.28 -10.49 -1.43
N SER A 97 -14.13 -10.98 -1.88
CA SER A 97 -13.20 -11.84 -1.11
C SER A 97 -12.68 -11.20 0.20
N TYR A 98 -12.66 -9.86 0.29
CA TYR A 98 -12.38 -9.14 1.53
C TYR A 98 -13.52 -9.27 2.55
N TRP A 99 -14.76 -9.38 2.06
CA TRP A 99 -16.00 -9.46 2.83
C TRP A 99 -16.45 -10.91 3.13
N SER A 100 -16.22 -11.88 2.22
CA SER A 100 -16.70 -13.27 2.38
C SER A 100 -15.78 -14.17 3.20
N ALA A 101 -14.51 -13.81 3.42
CA ALA A 101 -13.57 -14.60 4.23
C ALA A 101 -13.80 -14.40 5.75
N GLY A 102 -15.04 -14.18 6.14
CA GLY A 102 -15.51 -14.01 7.50
C GLY A 102 -16.84 -14.72 7.68
N GLN A 103 -16.91 -16.00 7.34
CA GLN A 103 -17.91 -16.87 7.94
C GLN A 103 -17.20 -18.07 8.57
N PRO A 104 -17.45 -18.36 9.87
CA PRO A 104 -16.98 -19.55 10.55
C PRO A 104 -17.62 -20.83 10.00
#